data_AF-A0A1H8MTQ6-F1
#
_entry.id   AF-A0A1H8MTQ6-F1
#
_cell.length_a   1.000
_cell.length_b   1.000
_cell.length_c   1.000
_cell.angle_alpha   90.00
_cell.angle_beta   90.00
_cell.angle_gamma   90.00
#
_symmetry.space_group_name_H-M   'P 1'
#
loop_
_entity.id
_entity.type
_entity.pdbx_description
1 polymer ?
#
loop_
_entity_poly.entity_id
_entity_poly.type
_entity_poly.pdbx_seq_one_letter_code
_entity_poly.pdbx_strand_id
1 'polypeptide(L)'
;MSTRAQIAIQIGPEEWAHIYAHFDGYPAHMLFALACWKLEDILSASEILQVMPEALDCLNPPRDPRILPRPTREFAHLYMWIGCQWVGVDPTGDASRV
;
A
#
# COMPACT_ATOMS: atom_id res chain seq x y z
N MET A 1 -5.49 -6.56 16.83
CA MET A 1 -4.45 -5.76 16.14
C MET A 1 -4.97 -5.45 14.76
N SER A 2 -4.84 -4.20 14.30
CA SER A 2 -5.23 -3.78 12.95
C SER A 2 -4.05 -3.02 12.34
N THR A 3 -3.84 -3.23 11.05
CA THR A 3 -2.78 -2.61 10.26
C THR A 3 -3.40 -1.58 9.34
N ARG A 4 -2.91 -0.33 9.43
CA ARG A 4 -3.19 0.74 8.48
C ARG A 4 -1.91 1.03 7.72
N ALA A 5 -1.98 0.95 6.40
CA ALA A 5 -0.82 1.07 5.54
C ALA A 5 -1.09 1.96 4.34
N GLN A 6 -0.01 2.54 3.84
CA GLN A 6 0.07 3.08 2.49
C GLN A 6 0.61 2.00 1.56
N ILE A 7 0.01 1.86 0.39
CA ILE A 7 0.55 1.10 -0.72
C ILE A 7 1.08 2.11 -1.75
N ALA A 8 2.34 1.97 -2.16
CA ALA A 8 2.95 2.77 -3.22
C ALA A 8 3.28 1.88 -4.43
N ILE A 9 2.67 2.20 -5.58
CA ILE A 9 2.85 1.47 -6.83
C ILE A 9 3.47 2.41 -7.86
N GLN A 10 4.59 2.01 -8.46
CA GLN A 10 5.20 2.79 -9.52
C GLN A 10 4.35 2.69 -10.80
N ILE A 11 3.88 3.84 -11.31
CA ILE A 11 3.10 3.95 -12.55
C ILE A 11 3.86 4.71 -13.66
N GLY A 12 4.98 5.34 -13.30
CA GLY A 12 5.89 6.04 -14.23
C GLY A 12 7.28 6.27 -13.60
N PRO A 13 8.24 6.87 -14.32
CA PRO A 13 9.60 7.09 -13.82
C PRO A 13 9.65 7.87 -12.50
N GLU A 14 8.80 8.88 -12.38
CA GLU A 14 8.67 9.75 -11.21
C GLU A 14 7.21 9.82 -10.76
N GLU A 15 6.44 8.74 -10.94
CA GLU A 15 5.02 8.72 -10.62
C GLU A 15 4.70 7.47 -9.82
N TRP A 16 4.23 7.70 -8.59
CA TRP A 16 3.86 6.67 -7.64
C TRP A 16 2.43 6.88 -7.19
N ALA A 17 1.57 5.91 -7.50
CA ALA A 17 0.20 5.86 -7.00
C ALA A 17 0.21 5.43 -5.54
N HIS A 18 -0.39 6.25 -4.68
CA HIS A 18 -0.50 6.02 -3.24
C HIS A 18 -1.94 5.66 -2.90
N ILE A 19 -2.14 4.43 -2.44
CA ILE A 19 -3.44 3.84 -2.09
C ILE A 19 -3.47 3.55 -0.60
N TYR A 20 -4.51 4.02 0.10
CA TYR A 20 -4.73 3.65 1.49
C TYR A 20 -5.26 2.22 1.56
N ALA A 21 -4.76 1.43 2.52
CA ALA A 21 -5.24 0.10 2.77
C ALA A 21 -5.30 -0.22 4.27
N HIS A 22 -6.36 -0.91 4.66
CA HIS A 22 -6.55 -1.42 6.01
C HIS A 22 -6.68 -2.94 6.03
N PHE A 23 -6.14 -3.56 7.08
CA PHE A 23 -6.14 -5.01 7.27
C PHE A 23 -6.31 -5.37 8.75
N ASP A 24 -7.24 -6.25 9.05
CA ASP A 24 -7.46 -6.79 10.40
C ASP A 24 -6.45 -7.88 10.73
N GLY A 25 -5.23 -7.46 11.04
CA GLY A 25 -4.18 -8.37 11.51
C GLY A 25 -2.81 -7.71 11.57
N TYR A 26 -1.77 -8.54 11.55
CA TYR A 26 -0.39 -8.10 11.59
C TYR A 26 0.09 -7.59 10.23
N PRO A 27 1.01 -6.61 10.20
CA PRO A 27 1.58 -6.07 8.95
C PRO A 27 2.17 -7.15 8.04
N ALA A 28 2.89 -8.12 8.61
CA ALA A 28 3.46 -9.24 7.87
C ALA A 28 2.41 -10.06 7.10
N HIS A 29 1.20 -10.21 7.64
CA HIS A 29 0.10 -10.94 6.98
C HIS A 29 -0.62 -10.09 5.93
N MET A 30 -0.66 -8.77 6.12
CA MET A 30 -1.22 -7.86 5.11
C MET A 30 -0.45 -7.97 3.79
N LEU A 31 0.87 -8.10 3.83
CA LEU A 31 1.68 -8.28 2.63
C LEU A 31 1.32 -9.55 1.86
N PHE A 32 1.13 -10.67 2.56
CA PHE A 32 0.68 -11.92 1.95
C PHE A 32 -0.72 -11.79 1.37
N ALA A 33 -1.63 -11.11 2.06
CA ALA A 33 -2.98 -10.87 1.56
C ALA A 33 -2.97 -10.02 0.28
N LEU A 34 -2.15 -8.96 0.23
CA LEU A 34 -1.98 -8.12 -0.97
C LEU A 34 -1.34 -8.89 -2.14
N ALA A 35 -0.45 -9.84 -1.86
CA ALA A 35 0.19 -10.66 -2.89
C ALA A 35 -0.79 -11.59 -3.64
N CYS A 36 -1.99 -11.83 -3.11
CA CYS A 36 -3.04 -12.58 -3.79
C CYS A 36 -3.77 -11.78 -4.89
N TRP A 37 -3.66 -10.45 -4.89
CA TRP A 37 -4.39 -9.57 -5.78
C TRP A 37 -3.54 -9.13 -6.97
N LYS A 38 -4.18 -8.94 -8.13
CA LYS A 38 -3.51 -8.30 -9.27
C LYS A 38 -3.30 -6.82 -8.98
N LEU A 39 -2.23 -6.27 -9.53
CA LEU A 39 -1.93 -4.85 -9.40
C LEU A 39 -3.05 -3.96 -9.96
N GLU A 40 -3.66 -4.38 -11.07
CA GLU A 40 -4.78 -3.69 -11.71
C GLU A 40 -6.00 -3.57 -10.79
N ASP A 41 -6.30 -4.63 -10.01
CA ASP A 41 -7.42 -4.65 -9.08
C ASP A 41 -7.14 -3.72 -7.88
N ILE A 42 -5.91 -3.71 -7.38
CA ILE A 42 -5.48 -2.79 -6.31
C ILE A 42 -5.54 -1.35 -6.81
N LEU A 43 -5.03 -1.07 -8.02
CA LEU A 43 -5.08 0.27 -8.62
C LEU A 43 -6.52 0.75 -8.85
N SER A 44 -7.41 -0.16 -9.27
CA SER A 44 -8.83 0.16 -9.51
C SER A 44 -9.63 0.35 -8.23
N ALA A 45 -9.19 -0.26 -7.12
CA ALA A 45 -9.81 -0.05 -5.81
C ALA A 45 -9.63 1.40 -5.31
N SER A 46 -8.48 2.00 -5.63
CA SER A 46 -8.02 3.35 -5.26
C SER A 46 -7.93 3.68 -3.76
N GLU A 47 -8.86 3.17 -2.94
CA GLU A 47 -8.86 3.20 -1.48
C GLU A 47 -9.49 1.89 -0.95
N ILE A 48 -8.71 1.10 -0.21
CA ILE A 48 -9.11 -0.21 0.31
C ILE A 48 -9.42 -0.10 1.81
N LEU A 49 -10.70 -0.26 2.17
CA LEU A 49 -11.19 -0.21 3.55
C LEU A 49 -10.90 -1.51 4.31
N GLN A 50 -10.81 -2.63 3.61
CA GLN A 50 -10.45 -3.93 4.18
C GLN A 50 -9.82 -4.81 3.10
N VAL A 51 -8.58 -5.24 3.31
CA VAL A 51 -7.97 -6.31 2.53
C VAL A 51 -8.42 -7.65 3.09
N MET A 52 -9.10 -8.47 2.29
CA MET A 52 -9.37 -9.88 2.59
C MET A 52 -8.76 -10.77 1.50
N PRO A 53 -8.45 -12.04 1.78
CA PRO A 53 -7.88 -12.93 0.76
C PRO A 53 -8.81 -13.17 -0.43
N GLU A 54 -10.12 -13.15 -0.22
CA GLU A 54 -11.14 -13.44 -1.24
C GLU A 54 -11.87 -12.20 -1.77
N ALA A 55 -11.81 -11.06 -1.07
CA ALA A 55 -12.44 -9.81 -1.50
C ALA A 55 -11.66 -8.55 -1.02
N LEU A 56 -11.59 -7.52 -1.85
CA LEU A 56 -11.22 -6.17 -1.40
C LEU A 56 -12.50 -5.40 -1.08
N ASP A 57 -12.63 -4.94 0.15
CA ASP A 57 -13.63 -3.93 0.48
C ASP A 57 -13.07 -2.55 0.12
N CYS A 58 -13.75 -1.86 -0.79
CA CYS A 58 -13.27 -0.62 -1.40
C CYS A 58 -14.20 0.53 -1.06
N LEU A 59 -13.64 1.74 -1.00
CA LEU A 59 -14.46 2.95 -0.88
C LEU A 59 -15.37 3.10 -2.12
N ASN A 60 -16.66 3.36 -1.91
CA ASN A 60 -17.61 3.63 -2.98
C ASN A 60 -18.39 4.93 -2.69
N PRO A 61 -18.25 5.98 -3.54
CA PRO A 61 -17.45 6.03 -4.76
C PRO A 61 -15.93 6.00 -4.49
N PRO A 62 -15.13 5.43 -5.40
CA PRO A 62 -13.67 5.40 -5.24
C PRO A 62 -13.11 6.81 -5.26
N ARG A 63 -12.08 7.05 -4.43
CA ARG A 63 -11.30 8.29 -4.44
C ARG A 63 -10.03 8.06 -5.25
N ASP A 64 -9.69 8.97 -6.16
CA ASP A 64 -8.47 8.84 -6.96
C ASP A 64 -7.22 8.63 -6.09
N PRO A 65 -6.31 7.70 -6.48
CA PRO A 65 -5.05 7.52 -5.79
C PRO A 65 -4.24 8.82 -5.83
N ARG A 66 -3.55 9.13 -4.73
CA ARG A 66 -2.66 10.29 -4.72
C ARG A 66 -1.39 9.96 -5.49
N ILE A 67 -1.07 10.75 -6.52
CA ILE A 67 0.17 10.60 -7.27
C ILE A 67 1.26 11.47 -6.64
N LEU A 68 2.41 10.87 -6.33
CA LEU A 68 3.57 11.55 -5.75
C LEU A 68 4.85 11.17 -6.49
N PRO A 69 5.90 12.01 -6.43
CA PRO A 69 7.15 11.76 -7.15
C PRO A 69 7.99 10.60 -6.60
N ARG A 70 7.66 10.12 -5.39
CA ARG A 70 8.40 9.06 -4.69
C ARG A 70 7.49 8.32 -3.70
N PRO A 71 7.84 7.08 -3.31
CA PRO A 71 7.14 6.37 -2.24
C PRO A 71 7.19 7.20 -0.94
N THR A 72 6.01 7.50 -0.40
CA THR A 72 5.85 8.36 0.77
C THR A 72 5.02 7.63 1.82
N ARG A 73 5.57 7.47 3.02
CA ARG A 73 4.87 6.85 4.15
C ARG A 73 4.07 7.90 4.92
N GLU A 74 2.76 7.94 4.69
CA GLU A 74 1.83 8.80 5.43
C GLU A 74 1.17 8.08 6.64
N PHE A 75 1.24 6.74 6.68
CA PHE A 75 0.68 5.89 7.74
C PHE A 75 1.76 5.09 8.48
N ALA A 76 1.36 4.20 9.41
CA ALA A 76 2.29 3.40 10.19
C ALA A 76 3.17 2.48 9.33
N HIS A 77 2.61 1.92 8.25
CA HIS A 77 3.29 1.01 7.34
C HIS A 77 3.25 1.54 5.91
N LEU A 78 4.30 1.23 5.14
CA LEU A 78 4.37 1.46 3.71
C LEU A 78 4.77 0.15 3.02
N TYR A 79 3.96 -0.28 2.06
CA TYR A 79 4.29 -1.37 1.15
C TYR A 79 4.52 -0.81 -0.24
N MET A 80 5.55 -1.29 -0.90
CA MET A 80 5.90 -0.90 -2.24
C MET A 80 5.74 -2.07 -3.19
N TRP A 81 5.17 -1.82 -4.36
CA TRP A 81 5.28 -2.73 -5.50
C TRP A 81 6.29 -2.16 -6.49
N ILE A 82 7.45 -2.81 -6.59
CA ILE A 82 8.53 -2.43 -7.50
C ILE A 82 9.11 -3.68 -8.16
N GLY A 83 9.35 -3.63 -9.47
CA GLY A 83 9.99 -4.74 -10.19
C GLY A 83 9.24 -6.08 -10.06
N CYS A 84 7.90 -6.04 -10.03
CA CYS A 84 7.03 -7.22 -9.84
C CYS A 84 7.16 -7.90 -8.46
N GLN A 85 7.60 -7.18 -7.43
CA GLN A 85 7.74 -7.69 -6.08
C GLN A 85 7.17 -6.72 -5.04
N TRP A 86 6.59 -7.31 -3.98
CA TRP A 86 6.15 -6.59 -2.80
C TRP A 86 7.32 -6.40 -1.82
N VAL A 87 7.54 -5.16 -1.38
CA VAL A 87 8.57 -4.81 -0.39
C VAL A 87 7.93 -4.03 0.76
N GLY A 88 8.11 -4.50 1.99
CA GLY A 88 7.77 -3.72 3.18
C GLY A 88 8.88 -2.73 3.50
N VAL A 89 8.53 -1.45 3.67
CA VAL A 89 9.48 -0.44 4.13
C VAL A 89 9.40 -0.38 5.65
N ASP A 90 10.42 -0.95 6.31
CA ASP A 90 10.58 -0.77 7.75
C ASP A 90 10.91 0.71 8.03
N PRO A 91 10.40 1.30 9.14
CA PRO A 91 10.97 2.54 9.62
C PRO A 91 12.46 2.29 9.88
N THR A 92 13.33 2.71 8.97
CA THR A 92 14.71 2.94 9.36
C THR A 92 14.64 3.97 10.48
N GLY A 93 14.82 3.50 11.72
CA GLY A 93 15.03 4.37 12.86
C GLY A 93 16.12 5.35 12.46
N ASP A 94 15.82 6.63 12.61
CA ASP A 94 16.67 7.79 12.34
C ASP A 94 18.15 7.40 12.18
N ALA A 95 18.57 7.17 10.93
CA ALA A 95 19.99 7.01 10.64
C ALA A 95 20.57 8.43 10.64
N SER A 96 20.93 8.86 11.84
CA SER A 96 21.84 9.97 12.14
C SER A 96 21.43 11.34 11.60
N ARG A 97 20.79 12.14 12.45
CA ARG A 97 20.97 13.60 12.44
C ARG A 97 21.69 14.07 13.70
N VAL A 98 22.99 14.33 13.47
CA VAL A 98 23.98 15.16 14.21
C VAL A 98 24.49 14.60 15.54
#